data_AF-A0A350M1Q9-F1
#
_entry.id   AF-A0A350M1Q9-F1
#
_cell.length_a   1.000
_cell.length_b   1.000
_cell.length_c   1.000
_cell.angle_alpha   90.00
_cell.angle_beta   90.00
_cell.angle_gamma   90.00
#
_symmetry.space_group_name_H-M   'P 1'
#
loop_
_entity.id
_entity.type
_entity.pdbx_description
1 polymer ?
#
loop_
_entity_poly.entity_id
_entity_poly.type
_entity_poly.pdbx_seq_one_letter_code
_entity_poly.pdbx_strand_id
1 'polypeptide(L)'
;MSEKGNDNQARLLLGLILLIIGFLSPLLSFYIKDMDLPQGLKALVIGGLVFGIPEVFMVIGIAIMGRDAWEFLMSKLHDVLSFISPQRVSRTRYYIGVTLFSLCLVEGVIEIHSRYILDLLGERLVFFHWVMNLLFLLSFFIAGGDFWDKIRQLFIYGTERNSEE
;
A
#
# COMPACT_ATOMS: atom_id res chain seq x y z
N MET A 1 34.85 -13.05 20.97
CA MET A 1 34.41 -11.80 20.32
C MET A 1 33.23 -11.99 19.34
N SER A 2 32.42 -13.06 19.49
CA SER A 2 31.33 -13.42 18.55
C SER A 2 29.91 -13.11 19.08
N GLU A 3 29.77 -12.77 20.37
CA GLU A 3 28.45 -12.69 21.03
C GLU A 3 27.65 -11.44 20.69
N LYS A 4 28.30 -10.28 20.47
CA LYS A 4 27.60 -9.02 20.16
C LYS A 4 26.91 -9.01 18.79
N GLY A 5 27.39 -9.81 17.83
CA GLY A 5 26.76 -9.90 16.50
C GLY A 5 25.43 -10.68 16.52
N ASN A 6 25.35 -11.71 17.37
CA ASN A 6 24.18 -12.60 17.42
C ASN A 6 22.97 -11.95 18.12
N ASP A 7 23.21 -11.13 19.15
CA ASP A 7 22.13 -10.42 19.86
C ASP A 7 21.41 -9.40 18.95
N ASN A 8 22.15 -8.67 18.12
CA ASN A 8 21.55 -7.70 17.20
C ASN A 8 20.76 -8.40 16.06
N GLN A 9 21.25 -9.55 15.58
CA GLN A 9 20.54 -10.37 14.59
C GLN A 9 19.28 -11.02 15.16
N ALA A 10 19.33 -11.49 16.41
CA ALA A 10 18.17 -12.07 17.09
C ALA A 10 17.06 -11.02 17.30
N ARG A 11 17.42 -9.79 17.72
CA ARG A 11 16.47 -8.67 17.85
C ARG A 11 15.84 -8.29 16.51
N LEU A 12 16.64 -8.24 15.44
CA LEU A 12 16.15 -7.98 14.09
C LEU A 12 15.17 -9.07 13.64
N LEU A 13 15.53 -10.35 13.82
CA LEU A 13 14.67 -11.48 13.44
C LEU A 13 13.36 -11.48 14.25
N LEU A 14 13.43 -11.24 15.56
CA LEU A 14 12.24 -11.17 16.42
C LEU A 14 11.31 -10.02 16.03
N GLY A 15 11.86 -8.83 15.81
CA GLY A 15 11.10 -7.67 15.35
C GLY A 15 10.44 -7.92 13.99
N LEU A 16 11.18 -8.53 13.06
CA LEU A 16 10.67 -8.91 11.75
C LEU A 16 9.56 -9.97 11.83
N ILE A 17 9.72 -11.00 12.65
CA ILE A 17 8.70 -12.03 12.87
C ILE A 17 7.42 -11.41 13.43
N LEU A 18 7.55 -10.53 14.43
CA LEU A 18 6.39 -9.82 15.00
C LEU A 18 5.70 -8.94 13.97
N LEU A 19 6.47 -8.26 13.12
CA LEU A 19 5.94 -7.41 12.06
C LEU A 19 5.20 -8.23 10.99
N ILE A 20 5.77 -9.37 10.58
CA ILE A 20 5.15 -10.31 9.64
C ILE A 20 3.87 -10.91 10.24
N ILE A 21 3.91 -11.36 11.49
CA ILE A 21 2.73 -11.92 12.17
C ILE A 21 1.64 -10.85 12.33
N GLY A 22 2.01 -9.64 12.75
CA GLY A 22 1.08 -8.52 12.86
C GLY A 22 0.43 -8.22 11.51
N PHE A 23 1.22 -8.08 10.45
CA PHE A 23 0.76 -7.81 9.09
C PHE A 23 -0.12 -8.94 8.52
N LEU A 24 0.19 -10.20 8.82
CA LEU A 24 -0.59 -11.36 8.36
C LEU A 24 -1.80 -11.65 9.25
N SER A 25 -1.90 -11.06 10.45
CA SER A 25 -2.98 -11.37 11.38
C SER A 25 -4.39 -11.09 10.82
N PRO A 26 -4.66 -10.05 10.01
CA PRO A 26 -5.98 -9.87 9.41
C PRO A 26 -6.38 -11.02 8.46
N LEU A 27 -5.40 -11.70 7.82
CA LEU A 27 -5.69 -12.82 6.92
C LEU A 27 -6.26 -14.03 7.68
N LEU A 28 -5.88 -14.24 8.94
CA LEU A 28 -6.47 -15.30 9.76
C LEU A 28 -7.98 -15.07 10.01
N SER A 29 -8.47 -13.83 9.86
CA SER A 29 -9.89 -13.52 10.00
C SER A 29 -10.74 -14.26 8.98
N PHE A 30 -10.21 -14.48 7.76
CA PHE A 30 -10.90 -15.27 6.74
C PHE A 30 -11.10 -16.72 7.19
N TYR A 31 -10.13 -17.29 7.92
CA TYR A 31 -10.22 -18.65 8.44
C TYR A 31 -11.23 -18.77 9.60
N ILE A 32 -11.26 -17.79 10.50
CA ILE A 32 -12.15 -17.79 11.68
C ILE A 32 -13.61 -17.56 11.29
N LYS A 33 -13.85 -16.88 10.16
CA LYS A 33 -15.21 -16.62 9.65
C LYS A 33 -16.05 -17.89 9.53
N ASP A 34 -15.44 -18.97 9.05
CA ASP A 34 -16.10 -20.25 8.75
C ASP A 34 -16.20 -21.18 9.97
N MET A 35 -15.59 -20.83 11.11
CA MET A 35 -15.69 -21.61 12.34
C MET A 35 -17.02 -21.40 13.06
N ASP A 36 -17.60 -22.46 13.63
CA ASP A 36 -18.84 -22.39 14.40
C ASP A 36 -18.56 -21.89 15.83
N LEU A 37 -18.33 -20.58 15.96
CA LEU A 37 -18.07 -19.87 17.21
C LEU A 37 -19.26 -18.99 17.59
N PRO A 38 -19.52 -18.78 18.90
CA PRO A 38 -20.53 -17.84 19.38
C PRO A 38 -20.33 -16.44 18.76
N GLN A 39 -21.40 -15.83 18.26
CA GLN A 39 -21.34 -14.60 17.45
C GLN A 39 -20.57 -13.46 18.13
N GLY A 40 -20.76 -13.27 19.45
CA GLY A 40 -20.04 -12.24 20.21
C GLY A 40 -18.54 -12.50 20.31
N LEU A 41 -18.13 -13.74 20.56
CA LEU A 41 -16.72 -14.12 20.64
C LEU A 41 -16.05 -14.07 19.25
N LYS A 42 -16.77 -14.51 18.21
CA LYS A 42 -16.32 -14.42 16.82
C LYS A 42 -16.05 -12.96 16.41
N ALA A 43 -16.97 -12.05 16.71
CA ALA A 43 -16.83 -10.63 16.40
C ALA A 43 -15.64 -9.99 17.14
N LEU A 44 -15.44 -10.32 18.42
CA LEU A 44 -14.30 -9.83 19.20
C LEU A 44 -12.96 -10.32 18.64
N VAL A 45 -12.86 -11.62 18.31
CA VAL A 45 -11.62 -12.20 17.77
C VAL A 45 -11.29 -11.63 16.39
N ILE A 46 -12.28 -11.53 15.49
CA ILE A 46 -12.10 -10.91 14.17
C ILE A 46 -11.72 -9.44 14.32
N GLY A 47 -12.43 -8.68 15.17
CA GLY A 47 -12.12 -7.27 15.40
C GLY A 47 -10.70 -7.07 15.93
N GLY A 48 -10.27 -7.93 16.86
CA GLY A 48 -8.89 -7.95 17.35
C GLY A 48 -7.87 -8.27 16.25
N LEU A 49 -8.13 -9.28 15.41
CA LEU A 49 -7.24 -9.66 14.32
C LEU A 49 -7.12 -8.60 13.22
N VAL A 50 -8.16 -7.79 13.01
CA VAL A 50 -8.17 -6.79 11.92
C VAL A 50 -7.61 -5.44 12.36
N PHE A 51 -7.85 -5.00 13.61
CA PHE A 51 -7.53 -3.64 14.05
C PHE A 51 -6.84 -3.52 15.43
N GLY A 52 -6.61 -4.62 16.14
CA GLY A 52 -5.96 -4.58 17.46
C GLY A 52 -4.57 -5.19 17.45
N ILE A 53 -4.53 -6.49 17.12
CA ILE A 53 -3.33 -7.31 17.10
C ILE A 53 -2.31 -6.82 16.06
N PRO A 54 -2.68 -6.48 14.80
CA PRO A 54 -1.71 -5.99 13.82
C PRO A 54 -0.95 -4.77 14.33
N GLU A 55 -1.67 -3.77 14.83
CA GLU A 55 -1.15 -2.47 15.23
C GLU A 55 -0.20 -2.62 16.42
N VAL A 56 -0.61 -3.36 17.45
CA VAL A 56 0.21 -3.60 18.64
C VAL A 56 1.47 -4.38 18.27
N PHE A 57 1.36 -5.43 17.47
CA PHE A 57 2.50 -6.26 17.09
C PHE A 57 3.48 -5.53 16.17
N MET A 58 2.98 -4.71 15.25
CA MET A 58 3.83 -3.88 14.38
C MET A 58 4.61 -2.84 15.20
N VAL A 59 3.95 -2.13 16.13
CA VAL A 59 4.61 -1.14 16.98
C VAL A 59 5.67 -1.79 17.88
N ILE A 60 5.33 -2.90 18.53
CA ILE A 60 6.28 -3.65 19.36
C ILE A 60 7.42 -4.21 18.51
N GLY A 61 7.12 -4.73 17.32
CA GLY A 61 8.11 -5.26 16.38
C GLY A 61 9.13 -4.19 15.99
N ILE A 62 8.65 -2.99 15.61
CA ILE A 62 9.53 -1.85 15.27
C ILE A 62 10.34 -1.41 16.50
N ALA A 63 9.73 -1.36 17.68
CA ALA A 63 10.41 -0.98 18.92
C ALA A 63 11.53 -1.96 19.31
N ILE A 64 11.31 -3.27 19.15
CA ILE A 64 12.31 -4.32 19.42
C ILE A 64 13.43 -4.29 18.37
N MET A 65 13.06 -4.07 17.11
CA MET A 65 13.98 -4.05 15.98
C MET A 65 14.94 -2.85 16.07
N GLY A 66 14.45 -1.71 16.56
CA GLY A 66 15.24 -0.49 16.66
C GLY A 66 15.45 0.20 15.32
N ARG A 67 16.03 1.40 15.37
CA ARG A 67 16.18 2.30 14.22
C ARG A 67 17.06 1.71 13.11
N ASP A 68 18.22 1.17 13.46
CA ASP A 68 19.21 0.69 12.49
C ASP A 68 18.65 -0.46 11.62
N ALA A 69 17.91 -1.37 12.23
CA ALA A 69 17.31 -2.48 11.53
C ALA A 69 16.08 -2.05 10.70
N TRP A 70 15.31 -1.05 11.15
CA TRP A 70 14.25 -0.42 10.34
C TRP A 70 14.78 0.23 9.08
N GLU A 71 15.88 0.98 9.19
CA GLU A 71 16.55 1.61 8.04
C GLU A 71 17.06 0.54 7.05
N PHE A 72 17.63 -0.56 7.55
CA PHE A 72 18.04 -1.71 6.73
C PHE A 72 16.86 -2.42 6.03
N LEU A 73 15.74 -2.60 6.72
CA LEU A 73 14.53 -3.19 6.12
C LEU A 73 13.98 -2.28 5.01
N MET A 74 13.90 -0.98 5.28
CA MET A 74 13.42 0.01 4.32
C MET A 74 14.34 0.15 3.10
N SER A 75 15.67 0.06 3.28
CA SER A 75 16.59 0.07 2.15
C SER A 75 16.36 -1.12 1.22
N LYS A 76 16.19 -2.33 1.79
CA LYS A 76 15.87 -3.53 1.01
C LYS A 76 14.51 -3.45 0.34
N LEU A 77 13.50 -2.94 1.04
CA LEU A 77 12.17 -2.73 0.46
C LEU A 77 12.23 -1.75 -0.70
N HIS A 78 12.97 -0.64 -0.55
CA HIS A 78 13.18 0.32 -1.62
C HIS A 78 13.90 -0.30 -2.81
N ASP A 79 14.92 -1.13 -2.59
CA ASP A 79 15.61 -1.84 -3.67
C ASP A 79 14.68 -2.79 -4.44
N VAL A 80 13.83 -3.55 -3.73
CA VAL A 80 12.82 -4.42 -4.37
C VAL A 80 11.76 -3.59 -5.10
N LEU A 81 11.30 -2.49 -4.51
CA LEU A 81 10.28 -1.64 -5.10
C LEU A 81 10.82 -0.85 -6.31
N SER A 82 12.12 -0.55 -6.34
CA SER A 82 12.79 0.11 -7.47
C SER A 82 12.72 -0.72 -8.76
N PHE A 83 12.60 -2.05 -8.64
CA PHE A 83 12.37 -2.94 -9.78
C PHE A 83 10.99 -2.71 -10.41
N ILE A 84 9.98 -2.36 -9.61
CA ILE A 84 8.59 -2.21 -10.06
C ILE A 84 8.38 -0.84 -10.73
N SER A 85 9.14 0.19 -10.35
CA SER A 85 9.05 1.53 -10.93
C SER A 85 10.42 1.99 -11.46
N PRO A 86 10.75 1.73 -12.74
CA PRO A 86 11.94 2.27 -13.38
C PRO A 86 11.94 3.80 -13.29
N GLN A 87 13.00 4.38 -12.73
CA GLN A 87 13.13 5.82 -12.50
C GLN A 87 13.07 6.66 -13.78
N ARG A 88 13.34 6.06 -14.95
CA ARG A 88 13.24 6.73 -16.26
C ARG A 88 12.37 5.91 -17.20
N VAL A 89 11.17 6.41 -17.47
CA VAL A 89 10.28 5.87 -18.51
C VAL A 89 10.42 6.67 -19.79
N SER A 90 10.12 6.06 -20.94
CA SER A 90 10.07 6.81 -22.21
C SER A 90 8.92 7.82 -22.18
N ARG A 91 9.07 8.95 -22.90
CA ARG A 91 8.04 9.99 -22.99
C ARG A 91 6.68 9.41 -23.39
N THR A 92 6.66 8.47 -24.34
CA THR A 92 5.44 7.81 -24.80
C THR A 92 4.74 7.03 -23.70
N ARG A 93 5.49 6.24 -22.91
CA ARG A 93 4.93 5.46 -21.81
C ARG A 93 4.38 6.36 -20.71
N TYR A 94 5.08 7.44 -20.40
CA TYR A 94 4.63 8.47 -19.45
C TYR A 94 3.28 9.07 -19.85
N TYR A 95 3.15 9.56 -21.09
CA TYR A 95 1.90 10.18 -21.55
C TYR A 95 0.74 9.18 -21.62
N ILE A 96 1.00 7.92 -21.99
CA ILE A 96 -0.02 6.86 -21.94
C ILE A 96 -0.52 6.66 -20.51
N GLY A 97 0.39 6.54 -19.54
CA GLY A 97 0.02 6.38 -18.13
C GLY A 97 -0.81 7.54 -17.61
N VAL A 98 -0.38 8.79 -17.87
CA VAL A 98 -1.12 10.00 -17.46
C VAL A 98 -2.50 10.09 -18.13
N THR A 99 -2.60 9.70 -19.41
CA THR A 99 -3.88 9.69 -20.13
C THR A 99 -4.83 8.66 -19.52
N LEU A 100 -4.35 7.45 -19.24
CA LEU A 100 -5.14 6.39 -18.59
C LEU A 100 -5.58 6.81 -17.18
N PHE A 101 -4.67 7.39 -16.40
CA PHE A 101 -4.97 7.93 -15.08
C PHE A 101 -6.08 8.98 -15.11
N SER A 102 -5.95 9.95 -16.02
CA SER A 102 -6.93 11.03 -16.19
C SER A 102 -8.27 10.51 -16.67
N LEU A 103 -8.28 9.53 -17.57
CA LEU A 103 -9.50 8.87 -18.05
C LEU A 103 -10.24 8.16 -16.91
N CYS A 104 -9.51 7.41 -16.08
CA CYS A 104 -10.10 6.73 -14.92
C CYS A 104 -10.64 7.72 -13.88
N LEU A 105 -9.96 8.85 -13.64
CA LEU A 105 -10.47 9.89 -12.75
C LEU A 105 -11.76 10.52 -13.27
N VAL A 106 -11.80 10.85 -14.56
CA VAL A 106 -13.01 11.41 -15.19
C VAL A 106 -14.16 10.43 -15.10
N GLU A 107 -13.91 9.14 -15.37
CA GLU A 107 -14.89 8.08 -15.25
C GLU A 107 -15.47 7.98 -13.83
N GLY A 108 -14.62 7.95 -12.79
CA GLY A 108 -15.09 7.92 -11.39
C GLY A 108 -15.92 9.16 -10.98
N VAL A 109 -15.60 10.35 -11.51
CA VAL A 109 -16.43 11.55 -11.27
C VAL A 109 -17.80 11.44 -11.96
N ILE A 110 -17.83 10.90 -13.18
CA ILE A 110 -19.08 10.70 -13.93
C ILE A 110 -19.94 9.64 -13.24
N GLU A 111 -19.35 8.56 -12.72
CA GLU A 111 -20.05 7.50 -11.99
C GLU A 111 -20.85 8.07 -10.81
N ILE A 112 -20.25 8.96 -10.02
CA ILE A 112 -20.90 9.60 -8.87
C ILE A 112 -22.14 10.42 -9.28
N HIS A 113 -22.10 11.06 -10.46
CA HIS A 113 -23.15 12.00 -10.88
C HIS A 113 -24.21 11.36 -11.79
N SER A 114 -23.90 10.25 -12.46
CA SER A 114 -24.75 9.69 -13.50
C SER A 114 -25.38 8.35 -13.08
N ARG A 115 -26.64 8.42 -12.63
CA ARG A 115 -27.49 7.21 -12.48
C ARG A 115 -27.73 6.47 -13.80
N TYR A 116 -27.50 7.13 -14.93
CA TYR A 116 -27.69 6.56 -16.26
C TYR A 116 -26.66 5.47 -16.60
N ILE A 117 -25.44 5.58 -16.08
CA ILE A 117 -24.39 4.56 -16.28
C ILE A 117 -24.70 3.30 -15.46
N LEU A 118 -25.24 3.50 -14.25
CA LEU A 118 -25.71 2.42 -13.36
C LEU A 118 -26.79 1.57 -14.04
N ASP A 119 -27.77 2.22 -14.67
CA ASP A 119 -28.86 1.52 -15.37
C ASP A 119 -28.42 0.88 -16.70
N LEU A 120 -27.46 1.47 -17.41
CA LEU A 120 -26.97 0.97 -18.71
C LEU A 120 -26.12 -0.30 -18.59
N LEU A 121 -25.31 -0.42 -17.52
CA LEU A 121 -24.35 -1.51 -17.35
C LEU A 121 -24.91 -2.68 -16.52
N GLY A 122 -25.91 -2.46 -15.67
CA GLY A 122 -26.60 -3.52 -14.91
C GLY A 122 -25.63 -4.45 -14.18
N GLU A 123 -25.71 -5.76 -14.43
CA GLU A 123 -24.83 -6.76 -13.81
C GLU A 123 -23.35 -6.68 -14.24
N ARG A 124 -23.05 -6.04 -15.38
CA ARG A 124 -21.67 -5.87 -15.87
C ARG A 124 -20.93 -4.73 -15.15
N LEU A 125 -21.66 -3.90 -14.41
CA LEU A 125 -21.14 -2.76 -13.69
C LEU A 125 -20.03 -3.15 -12.71
N VAL A 126 -20.24 -4.25 -11.95
CA VAL A 126 -19.25 -4.74 -10.99
C VAL A 126 -17.94 -5.12 -11.68
N PHE A 127 -18.02 -5.87 -12.78
CA PHE A 127 -16.84 -6.25 -13.55
C PHE A 127 -16.14 -5.02 -14.14
N PHE A 128 -16.91 -4.07 -14.67
CA PHE A 128 -16.39 -2.82 -15.22
C PHE A 128 -15.65 -1.98 -14.17
N HIS A 129 -16.21 -1.84 -12.96
CA HIS A 129 -15.54 -1.14 -11.86
C HIS A 129 -14.24 -1.82 -11.46
N TRP A 130 -14.21 -3.16 -11.39
CA TRP A 130 -12.97 -3.88 -11.12
C TRP A 130 -11.90 -3.62 -12.20
N VAL A 131 -12.29 -3.61 -13.47
CA VAL A 131 -11.39 -3.30 -14.59
C VAL A 131 -10.88 -1.86 -14.51
N MET A 132 -11.75 -0.89 -14.25
CA MET A 132 -11.35 0.53 -14.14
C MET A 132 -10.44 0.77 -12.94
N ASN A 133 -10.72 0.18 -11.79
CA ASN A 133 -9.83 0.25 -10.62
C ASN A 133 -8.46 -0.38 -10.89
N LEU A 134 -8.43 -1.54 -11.58
CA LEU A 134 -7.17 -2.17 -11.96
C LEU A 134 -6.39 -1.31 -12.95
N LEU A 135 -7.06 -0.75 -13.96
CA LEU A 135 -6.45 0.13 -14.96
C LEU A 135 -5.92 1.42 -14.32
N PHE A 136 -6.67 1.98 -13.36
CA PHE A 136 -6.25 3.11 -12.55
C PHE A 136 -4.98 2.79 -11.79
N LEU A 137 -4.89 1.65 -11.10
CA LEU A 137 -3.65 1.23 -10.42
C LEU A 137 -2.49 1.05 -11.40
N LEU A 138 -2.73 0.38 -12.53
CA LEU A 138 -1.71 0.18 -13.57
C LEU A 138 -1.23 1.50 -14.18
N SER A 139 -2.07 2.53 -14.23
CA SER A 139 -1.68 3.84 -14.77
C SER A 139 -0.51 4.46 -14.00
N PHE A 140 -0.43 4.28 -12.68
CA PHE A 140 0.70 4.74 -11.86
C PHE A 140 1.99 4.01 -12.20
N PHE A 141 1.93 2.69 -12.42
CA PHE A 141 3.08 1.89 -12.82
C PHE A 141 3.53 2.18 -14.25
N ILE A 142 2.60 2.49 -15.14
CA ILE A 142 2.89 2.86 -16.53
C ILE A 142 3.50 4.27 -16.59
N ALA A 143 2.95 5.23 -15.84
CA ALA A 143 3.46 6.60 -15.77
C ALA A 143 4.86 6.67 -15.12
N GLY A 144 5.19 5.74 -14.23
CA GLY A 144 6.54 5.56 -13.68
C GLY A 144 6.96 6.66 -12.69
N GLY A 145 8.27 6.72 -12.40
CA GLY A 145 8.84 7.55 -11.34
C GLY A 145 8.54 9.05 -11.47
N ASP A 146 8.69 9.62 -12.66
CA ASP A 146 8.47 11.06 -12.91
C ASP A 146 7.04 11.52 -12.54
N PHE A 147 6.05 10.64 -12.63
CA PHE A 147 4.68 10.94 -12.21
C PHE A 147 4.53 10.94 -10.70
N TRP A 148 5.09 9.93 -10.03
CA TRP A 148 5.12 9.85 -8.57
C TRP A 148 5.84 11.05 -7.93
N ASP A 149 6.92 11.52 -8.55
CA ASP A 149 7.64 12.72 -8.08
C ASP A 149 6.77 13.98 -8.13
N LYS A 150 5.96 14.15 -9.19
CA LYS A 150 5.00 15.27 -9.29
C LYS A 150 3.89 15.19 -8.24
N ILE A 151 3.35 13.98 -8.00
CA ILE A 151 2.36 13.76 -6.94
C ILE A 151 2.99 14.12 -5.59
N ARG A 152 4.20 13.63 -5.31
CA ARG A 152 4.91 13.92 -4.07
C ARG A 152 5.13 15.42 -3.89
N GLN A 153 5.54 16.14 -4.95
CA GLN A 153 5.72 17.59 -4.92
C GLN A 153 4.43 18.34 -4.58
N LEU A 154 3.25 17.84 -5.00
CA LEU A 154 1.97 18.45 -4.67
C LEU A 154 1.69 18.49 -3.15
N PHE A 155 2.19 17.51 -2.40
CA PHE A 155 2.01 17.41 -0.94
C PHE A 155 3.14 18.08 -0.14
N ILE A 156 4.23 18.49 -0.80
CA ILE A 156 5.31 19.25 -0.17
C ILE A 156 4.94 20.73 -0.25
N TYR A 157 4.35 21.26 0.81
CA TYR A 157 4.05 22.68 0.91
C TYR A 157 5.32 23.46 1.29
N GLY A 158 5.91 24.12 0.30
CA GLY A 158 6.96 25.13 0.47
C GLY A 158 8.33 24.59 0.88
N THR A 159 9.29 24.64 -0.03
CA THR A 159 10.69 24.93 0.31
C THR A 159 11.31 25.68 -0.88
N GLU A 160 11.56 26.97 -0.64
CA GLU A 160 12.37 27.92 -1.42
C GLU A 160 11.92 28.32 -2.83
N ARG A 161 10.99 29.28 -2.87
CA ARG A 161 11.09 30.40 -3.81
C ARG A 161 12.03 31.44 -3.20
N ASN A 162 13.33 31.21 -3.29
CA ASN A 162 14.38 32.21 -3.07
C ASN A 162 15.50 31.95 -4.08
N SER A 163 16.09 33.01 -4.63
CA SER A 163 17.01 33.10 -5.80
C SER A 163 16.29 32.86 -7.14
N GLU A 164 16.15 33.81 -8.06
CA GLU A 164 16.85 35.06 -8.36
C GLU A 164 15.92 36.00 -9.17
N GLU A 165 16.04 37.30 -8.87
CA GLU A 165 15.69 38.51 -9.66
C GLU A 165 14.23 38.81 -10.05
#